data_AF-A0A351TJT0-F1
#
_entry.id   AF-A0A351TJT0-F1
#
_cell.length_a   1.000
_cell.length_b   1.000
_cell.length_c   1.000
_cell.angle_alpha   90.00
_cell.angle_beta   90.00
_cell.angle_gamma   90.00
#
_symmetry.space_group_name_H-M   'P 1'
#
loop_
_entity.id
_entity.type
_entity.pdbx_description
1 polymer ?
#
loop_
_entity_poly.entity_id
_entity_poly.type
_entity_poly.pdbx_seq_one_letter_code
_entity_poly.pdbx_strand_id
1 'polypeptide(L)'
;MALLTVCQHTFQNVQAYDDAVEGVEALKVNVRECYSEITKTSEQIQSSVREMYLSKSELESIQQDFQASITQNSSEIRMDFTAITNEIINNVSANQTLLEEYIRFKGALIELGKVGNAFTAELSNEELAFKENGQKIAYISNQSLVITNAEIRNKLSLGNESRGWFDFIPRANGNLSIKWRDPAG
;
A
#
# COMPACT_ATOMS: atom_id res chain seq x y z
N MET A 1 51.93 52.76 90.60
CA MET A 1 51.92 52.38 89.17
C MET A 1 51.55 50.91 88.91
N ALA A 2 51.90 49.95 89.78
CA ALA A 2 51.56 48.54 89.54
C ALA A 2 50.04 48.24 89.54
N LEU A 3 49.27 48.84 90.45
CA LEU A 3 47.82 48.63 90.55
C LEU A 3 47.03 49.11 89.32
N LEU A 4 47.42 50.24 88.70
CA LEU A 4 46.76 50.73 87.48
C LEU A 4 47.01 49.79 86.28
N THR A 5 48.23 49.27 86.15
CA THR A 5 48.64 48.40 85.04
C THR A 5 47.97 47.02 85.12
N VAL A 6 47.82 46.47 86.32
CA VAL A 6 47.09 45.20 86.53
C VAL A 6 45.61 45.36 86.23
N CYS A 7 44.96 46.44 86.67
CA CYS A 7 43.56 46.69 86.32
C CYS A 7 43.35 46.85 84.81
N GLN A 8 44.29 47.48 84.11
CA GLN A 8 44.23 47.68 82.65
C GLN A 8 44.40 46.36 81.87
N HIS A 9 45.31 45.48 82.32
CA HIS A 9 45.49 44.15 81.74
C HIS A 9 44.29 43.22 82.01
N THR A 10 43.73 43.26 83.22
CA THR A 10 42.53 42.48 83.56
C THR A 10 41.32 42.95 82.74
N PHE A 11 41.16 44.25 82.53
CA PHE A 11 40.09 44.80 81.69
C PHE A 11 40.23 44.42 80.21
N GLN A 12 41.45 44.47 79.65
CA GLN A 12 41.72 44.01 78.27
C GLN A 12 41.48 42.50 78.10
N ASN A 13 41.84 41.68 79.09
CA ASN A 13 41.55 40.24 79.06
C ASN A 13 40.06 39.92 79.16
N VAL A 14 39.29 40.71 79.93
CA VAL A 14 37.83 40.56 80.01
C VAL A 14 37.16 40.96 78.70
N GLN A 15 37.59 42.05 78.05
CA GLN A 15 37.09 42.40 76.71
C GLN A 15 37.42 41.32 75.67
N ALA A 16 38.66 40.81 75.65
CA ALA A 16 39.04 39.74 74.72
C ALA A 16 38.28 38.43 74.98
N TYR A 17 37.88 38.17 76.22
CA TYR A 17 37.04 37.02 76.57
C TYR A 17 35.59 37.21 76.10
N ASP A 18 34.99 38.39 76.30
CA ASP A 18 33.66 38.71 75.78
C ASP A 18 33.61 38.65 74.25
N ASP A 19 34.60 39.20 73.55
CA ASP A 19 34.72 39.11 72.09
C ASP A 19 34.85 37.65 71.60
N ALA A 20 35.59 36.81 72.33
CA ALA A 20 35.72 35.39 72.02
C ALA A 20 34.40 34.62 72.24
N VAL A 21 33.65 34.95 73.29
CA VAL A 21 32.33 34.37 73.56
C VAL A 21 31.33 34.79 72.47
N GLU A 22 31.36 36.05 72.05
CA GLU A 22 30.53 36.56 70.95
C GLU A 22 30.87 35.87 69.62
N GLY A 23 32.16 35.67 69.34
CA GLY A 23 32.63 34.90 68.19
C GLY A 23 32.20 33.42 68.20
N VAL A 24 32.16 32.78 69.37
CA VAL A 24 31.67 31.40 69.53
C VAL A 24 30.16 31.30 69.32
N GLU A 25 29.37 32.24 69.82
CA GLU A 25 27.92 32.26 69.57
C GLU A 25 27.61 32.56 68.09
N ALA A 26 28.35 33.48 67.46
CA ALA A 26 28.26 33.72 66.01
C ALA A 26 28.63 32.47 65.19
N LEU A 27 29.66 31.73 65.60
CA LEU A 27 30.06 30.48 64.96
C LEU A 27 28.96 29.41 65.10
N LYS A 28 28.33 29.31 66.28
CA LYS A 28 27.25 28.35 66.56
C LYS A 28 25.99 28.64 65.74
N VAL A 29 25.68 29.91 65.49
CA VAL A 29 24.61 30.34 64.57
C VAL A 29 24.96 29.94 63.13
N ASN A 30 26.16 30.30 62.65
CA ASN A 30 26.62 29.93 61.31
C ASN A 30 26.60 28.41 61.08
N VAL A 31 27.01 27.62 62.08
CA VAL A 31 26.97 26.15 62.00
C VAL A 31 25.53 25.64 61.88
N ARG A 32 24.58 26.20 62.64
CA ARG A 32 23.15 25.83 62.53
C ARG A 32 22.57 26.22 61.17
N GLU A 33 22.89 27.40 60.67
CA GLU A 33 22.47 27.84 59.33
C GLU A 33 23.06 26.94 58.24
N CYS A 34 24.34 26.57 58.37
CA CYS A 34 25.00 25.66 57.45
C CYS A 34 24.31 24.28 57.43
N TYR A 35 23.97 23.70 58.59
CA TYR A 35 23.21 22.44 58.64
C TYR A 35 21.81 22.57 58.04
N SER A 36 21.14 23.71 58.22
CA SER A 36 19.83 23.98 57.62
C SER A 36 19.92 24.05 56.10
N GLU A 37 20.89 24.80 55.56
CA GLU A 37 21.13 24.91 54.12
C GLU A 37 21.55 23.56 53.51
N ILE A 38 22.36 22.75 54.22
CA ILE A 38 22.71 21.38 53.80
C ILE A 38 21.45 20.50 53.72
N THR A 39 20.59 20.56 54.73
CA THR A 39 19.35 19.76 54.77
C THR A 39 18.43 20.15 53.60
N LYS A 40 18.22 21.45 53.41
CA LYS A 40 17.40 21.99 52.31
C LYS A 40 17.98 21.62 50.93
N THR A 41 19.29 21.72 50.76
CA THR A 41 19.98 21.33 49.52
C THR A 41 19.82 19.82 49.27
N SER A 42 19.95 18.99 50.32
CA SER A 42 19.75 17.54 50.22
C SER A 42 18.32 17.20 49.78
N GLU A 43 17.31 17.85 50.35
CA GLU A 43 15.92 17.65 49.96
C GLU A 43 15.66 18.07 48.51
N GLN A 44 16.22 19.21 48.09
CA GLN A 44 16.15 19.67 46.70
C GLN A 44 16.81 18.68 45.73
N ILE A 45 18.00 18.15 46.06
CA ILE A 45 18.69 17.13 45.27
C ILE A 45 17.83 15.87 45.17
N GLN A 46 17.28 15.38 46.27
CA GLN A 46 16.42 14.20 46.26
C GLN A 46 15.16 14.40 45.41
N SER A 47 14.53 15.58 45.48
CA SER A 47 13.37 15.93 44.65
C SER A 47 13.74 15.94 43.17
N SER A 48 14.83 16.63 42.80
CA SER A 48 15.30 16.74 41.42
C SER A 48 15.69 15.37 40.85
N VAL A 49 16.34 14.53 41.65
CA VAL A 49 16.68 13.15 41.26
C VAL A 49 15.41 12.33 41.03
N ARG A 50 14.41 12.40 41.92
CA ARG A 50 13.13 11.68 41.74
C ARG A 50 12.41 12.13 40.47
N GLU A 51 12.30 13.43 40.23
CA GLU A 51 11.70 13.99 39.01
C GLU A 51 12.45 13.54 37.74
N MET A 52 13.78 13.51 37.80
CA MET A 52 14.60 13.01 36.70
C MET A 52 14.40 11.51 36.45
N TYR A 53 14.23 10.69 37.50
CA TYR A 53 13.92 9.26 37.33
C TYR A 53 12.51 9.04 36.79
N LEU A 54 11.52 9.81 37.25
CA LEU A 54 10.14 9.74 36.74
C LEU A 54 10.09 10.11 35.26
N SER A 55 10.70 11.24 34.88
CA SER A 55 10.76 11.66 33.46
C SER A 55 11.51 10.65 32.58
N LYS A 56 12.58 10.03 33.08
CA LYS A 56 13.26 8.95 32.35
C LYS A 56 12.36 7.74 32.15
N SER A 57 11.61 7.34 33.18
CA SER A 57 10.64 6.24 33.09
C SER A 57 9.50 6.55 32.09
N GLU A 58 9.02 7.79 32.06
CA GLU A 58 8.00 8.23 31.09
C GLU A 58 8.55 8.18 29.66
N LEU A 59 9.79 8.62 29.46
CA LEU A 59 10.47 8.53 28.16
C LEU A 59 10.66 7.08 27.70
N GLU A 60 11.03 6.17 28.60
CA GLU A 60 11.13 4.73 28.30
C GLU A 60 9.77 4.15 27.89
N SER A 61 8.69 4.55 28.56
CA SER A 61 7.32 4.16 28.18
C SER A 61 6.94 4.69 26.80
N ILE A 62 7.19 5.98 26.52
CA ILE A 62 6.90 6.59 25.21
C ILE A 62 7.69 5.89 24.11
N GLN A 63 8.96 5.55 24.36
CA GLN A 63 9.79 4.82 23.42
C GLN A 63 9.22 3.43 23.13
N GLN A 64 8.78 2.71 24.17
CA GLN A 64 8.17 1.40 24.04
C GLN A 64 6.84 1.46 23.28
N ASP A 65 5.98 2.44 23.59
CA ASP A 65 4.69 2.65 22.91
C ASP A 65 4.88 3.02 21.44
N PHE A 66 5.88 3.86 21.15
CA PHE A 66 6.22 4.23 19.79
C PHE A 66 6.74 3.02 18.99
N GLN A 67 7.60 2.19 19.59
CA GLN A 67 8.09 0.98 18.95
C GLN A 67 7.00 -0.07 18.75
N ALA A 68 6.09 -0.22 19.72
CA ALA A 68 4.90 -1.07 19.59
C ALA A 68 3.99 -0.57 18.47
N SER A 69 3.72 0.74 18.41
CA SER A 69 2.91 1.37 17.36
C SER A 69 3.52 1.17 15.98
N ILE A 70 4.83 1.35 15.81
CA ILE A 70 5.51 1.06 14.53
C ILE A 70 5.38 -0.41 14.16
N THR A 71 5.60 -1.32 15.11
CA THR A 71 5.56 -2.76 14.86
C THR A 71 4.15 -3.23 14.50
N GLN A 72 3.15 -2.73 15.21
CA GLN A 72 1.73 -3.01 14.96
C GLN A 72 1.30 -2.47 13.59
N ASN A 73 1.56 -1.18 13.32
CA ASN A 73 1.25 -0.59 12.01
C ASN A 73 1.98 -1.32 10.87
N SER A 74 3.25 -1.67 11.04
CA SER A 74 4.00 -2.42 10.02
C SER A 74 3.40 -3.81 9.77
N SER A 75 2.91 -4.47 10.82
CA SER A 75 2.26 -5.78 10.72
C SER A 75 0.89 -5.68 10.04
N GLU A 76 0.10 -4.66 10.39
CA GLU A 76 -1.19 -4.36 9.78
C GLU A 76 -1.03 -4.02 8.29
N ILE A 77 -0.13 -3.09 7.96
CA ILE A 77 0.23 -2.74 6.57
C ILE A 77 0.64 -4.00 5.78
N ARG A 78 1.48 -4.88 6.36
CA ARG A 78 1.89 -6.14 5.71
C ARG A 78 0.71 -7.09 5.49
N MET A 79 -0.20 -7.18 6.46
CA MET A 79 -1.40 -8.00 6.36
C MET A 79 -2.32 -7.48 5.26
N ASP A 80 -2.55 -6.18 5.21
CA ASP A 80 -3.35 -5.51 4.18
C ASP A 80 -2.75 -5.75 2.78
N PHE A 81 -1.44 -5.53 2.62
CA PHE A 81 -0.76 -5.82 1.35
C PHE A 81 -0.92 -7.27 0.93
N THR A 82 -0.82 -8.22 1.87
CA THR A 82 -0.98 -9.65 1.59
C THR A 82 -2.41 -9.97 1.18
N ALA A 83 -3.41 -9.42 1.87
CA ALA A 83 -4.82 -9.60 1.55
C ALA A 83 -5.16 -9.06 0.16
N ILE A 84 -4.74 -7.83 -0.14
CA ILE A 84 -4.94 -7.19 -1.45
C ILE A 84 -4.23 -7.99 -2.55
N THR A 85 -2.99 -8.42 -2.31
CA THR A 85 -2.22 -9.21 -3.29
C THR A 85 -2.94 -10.54 -3.58
N ASN A 86 -3.44 -11.22 -2.56
CA ASN A 86 -4.20 -12.46 -2.73
C ASN A 86 -5.52 -12.23 -3.50
N GLU A 87 -6.23 -11.14 -3.22
CA GLU A 87 -7.44 -10.78 -3.97
C GLU A 87 -7.13 -10.54 -5.45
N ILE A 88 -6.07 -9.78 -5.75
CA ILE A 88 -5.62 -9.54 -7.12
C ILE A 88 -5.27 -10.86 -7.80
N ILE A 89 -4.48 -11.73 -7.15
CA ILE A 89 -4.09 -13.04 -7.70
C ILE A 89 -5.33 -13.88 -8.01
N ASN A 90 -6.30 -13.95 -7.09
CA ASN A 90 -7.51 -14.75 -7.27
C ASN A 90 -8.38 -14.22 -8.42
N ASN A 91 -8.60 -12.91 -8.49
CA ASN A 91 -9.38 -12.27 -9.55
C ASN A 91 -8.71 -12.42 -10.92
N VAL A 92 -7.39 -12.26 -10.99
CA VAL A 92 -6.61 -12.47 -12.22
C VAL A 92 -6.67 -13.94 -12.64
N SER A 93 -6.51 -14.87 -11.70
CA SER A 93 -6.55 -16.32 -11.99
C SER A 93 -7.91 -16.78 -12.50
N ALA A 94 -9.00 -16.27 -11.92
CA ALA A 94 -10.36 -16.58 -12.36
C ALA A 94 -10.62 -16.04 -13.78
N ASN A 95 -10.25 -14.78 -14.05
CA ASN A 95 -10.37 -14.19 -15.38
C ASN A 95 -9.47 -14.89 -16.41
N GLN A 96 -8.26 -15.29 -16.02
CA GLN A 96 -7.34 -16.04 -16.87
C GLN A 96 -7.93 -17.40 -17.24
N THR A 97 -8.55 -18.11 -16.30
CA THR A 97 -9.20 -19.41 -16.57
C THR A 97 -10.34 -19.27 -17.58
N LEU A 98 -11.20 -18.24 -17.41
CA LEU A 98 -12.28 -17.95 -18.36
C LEU A 98 -11.74 -17.54 -19.73
N LEU A 99 -10.68 -16.74 -19.77
CA LEU A 99 -10.01 -16.39 -21.02
C LEU A 99 -9.47 -17.64 -21.69
N GLU A 100 -8.69 -18.49 -21.01
CA GLU A 100 -8.10 -19.71 -21.59
C GLU A 100 -9.16 -20.72 -22.08
N GLU A 101 -10.34 -20.74 -21.45
CA GLU A 101 -11.47 -21.55 -21.92
C GLU A 101 -11.92 -21.15 -23.33
N TYR A 102 -11.89 -19.86 -23.69
CA TYR A 102 -12.46 -19.35 -24.95
C TYR A 102 -11.47 -18.66 -25.90
N ILE A 103 -10.34 -18.18 -25.42
CA ILE A 103 -9.33 -17.39 -26.13
C ILE A 103 -7.95 -17.87 -25.70
N ARG A 104 -7.18 -18.38 -26.64
CA ARG A 104 -5.85 -18.95 -26.40
C ARG A 104 -4.82 -18.29 -27.28
N PHE A 105 -3.76 -17.77 -26.67
CA PHE A 105 -2.60 -17.21 -27.36
C PHE A 105 -1.55 -18.32 -27.56
N LYS A 106 -1.35 -18.76 -28.80
CA LYS A 106 -0.37 -19.78 -29.20
C LYS A 106 0.74 -19.13 -30.03
N GLY A 107 1.61 -18.38 -29.36
CA GLY A 107 2.65 -17.59 -30.03
C GLY A 107 2.04 -16.44 -30.84
N ALA A 108 2.21 -16.48 -32.17
CA ALA A 108 1.62 -15.48 -33.09
C ALA A 108 0.17 -15.81 -33.51
N LEU A 109 -0.37 -16.95 -33.07
CA LEU A 109 -1.73 -17.39 -33.36
C LEU A 109 -2.66 -17.06 -32.19
N ILE A 110 -3.82 -16.48 -32.47
CA ILE A 110 -4.93 -16.33 -31.52
C ILE A 110 -6.01 -17.33 -31.91
N GLU A 111 -6.31 -18.26 -31.01
CA GLU A 111 -7.39 -19.25 -31.19
C GLU A 111 -8.59 -18.85 -30.31
N LEU A 112 -9.76 -18.79 -30.92
CA LEU A 112 -11.04 -18.52 -30.27
C LEU A 112 -11.93 -19.77 -30.35
N GLY A 113 -12.65 -20.06 -29.28
CA GLY A 113 -13.57 -21.20 -29.19
C GLY A 113 -13.41 -21.95 -27.87
N LYS A 114 -14.52 -22.48 -27.37
CA LYS A 114 -14.54 -23.22 -26.10
C LYS A 114 -13.65 -24.47 -26.18
N VAL A 115 -12.82 -24.70 -25.18
CA VAL A 115 -12.01 -25.93 -25.07
C VAL A 115 -12.90 -27.18 -25.20
N GLY A 116 -12.47 -28.13 -26.04
CA GLY A 116 -13.20 -29.38 -26.29
C GLY A 116 -14.38 -29.24 -27.25
N ASN A 117 -14.67 -28.04 -27.76
CA ASN A 117 -15.66 -27.84 -28.81
C ASN A 117 -15.04 -28.11 -30.20
N ALA A 118 -15.84 -28.64 -31.11
CA ALA A 118 -15.46 -28.85 -32.50
C ALA A 118 -15.22 -27.54 -33.25
N PHE A 119 -15.96 -26.48 -32.90
CA PHE A 119 -15.90 -25.20 -33.62
C PHE A 119 -14.88 -24.25 -33.01
N THR A 120 -13.94 -23.78 -33.83
CA THR A 120 -12.95 -22.78 -33.45
C THR A 120 -12.74 -21.74 -34.54
N ALA A 121 -12.24 -20.57 -34.17
CA ALA A 121 -11.72 -19.57 -35.08
C ALA A 121 -10.25 -19.31 -34.76
N GLU A 122 -9.42 -19.13 -35.78
CA GLU A 122 -7.99 -18.98 -35.65
C GLU A 122 -7.54 -17.74 -36.42
N LEU A 123 -7.02 -16.75 -35.71
CA LEU A 123 -6.43 -15.55 -36.27
C LEU A 123 -4.91 -15.70 -36.28
N SER A 124 -4.33 -15.73 -37.48
CA SER A 124 -2.90 -15.77 -37.72
C SER A 124 -2.43 -14.49 -38.45
N ASN A 125 -1.13 -14.39 -38.73
CA ASN A 125 -0.59 -13.31 -39.55
C ASN A 125 -1.01 -13.38 -41.03
N GLU A 126 -1.53 -14.52 -41.49
CA GLU A 126 -1.83 -14.77 -42.90
C GLU A 126 -3.33 -14.78 -43.19
N GLU A 127 -4.13 -15.19 -42.21
CA GLU A 127 -5.57 -15.41 -42.39
C GLU A 127 -6.33 -15.43 -41.06
N LEU A 128 -7.64 -15.18 -41.17
CA LEU A 128 -8.64 -15.54 -40.17
C LEU A 128 -9.39 -16.78 -40.65
N ALA A 129 -9.22 -17.92 -39.98
CA ALA A 129 -9.81 -19.20 -40.35
C ALA A 129 -10.92 -19.64 -39.37
N PHE A 130 -11.97 -20.25 -39.89
CA PHE A 130 -12.99 -20.96 -39.13
C PHE A 130 -12.79 -22.45 -39.32
N LYS A 131 -12.79 -23.20 -38.22
CA LYS A 131 -12.56 -24.64 -38.21
C LYS A 131 -13.68 -25.40 -37.53
N GLU A 132 -13.94 -26.60 -38.02
CA GLU A 132 -14.78 -27.62 -37.41
C GLU A 132 -13.96 -28.90 -37.27
N ASN A 133 -13.81 -29.43 -36.05
CA ASN A 133 -12.95 -30.58 -35.74
C ASN A 133 -11.50 -30.42 -36.26
N GLY A 134 -10.98 -29.19 -36.22
CA GLY A 134 -9.65 -28.85 -36.72
C GLY A 134 -9.55 -28.70 -38.25
N GLN A 135 -10.60 -29.05 -39.00
CA GLN A 135 -10.66 -28.84 -40.44
C GLN A 135 -11.12 -27.41 -40.74
N LYS A 136 -10.37 -26.70 -41.59
CA LYS A 136 -10.75 -25.37 -42.07
C LYS A 136 -11.98 -25.46 -42.97
N ILE A 137 -13.07 -24.83 -42.55
CA ILE A 137 -14.35 -24.80 -43.29
C ILE A 137 -14.55 -23.48 -44.03
N ALA A 138 -13.99 -22.39 -43.51
CA ALA A 138 -13.95 -21.09 -44.18
C ALA A 138 -12.72 -20.29 -43.74
N TYR A 139 -12.27 -19.34 -44.54
CA TYR A 139 -11.21 -18.41 -44.14
C TYR A 139 -11.28 -17.09 -44.91
N ILE A 140 -10.73 -16.05 -44.29
CA ILE A 140 -10.51 -14.75 -44.89
C ILE A 140 -9.00 -14.53 -45.01
N SER A 141 -8.53 -14.30 -46.23
CA SER A 141 -7.14 -13.94 -46.51
C SER A 141 -7.07 -13.17 -47.83
N ASN A 142 -6.14 -12.23 -47.97
CA ASN A 142 -5.89 -11.48 -49.21
C ASN A 142 -7.18 -10.91 -49.84
N GLN A 143 -8.01 -10.25 -49.01
CA GLN A 143 -9.29 -9.64 -49.41
C GLN A 143 -10.30 -10.64 -50.01
N SER A 144 -10.14 -11.93 -49.75
CA SER A 144 -11.04 -12.99 -50.21
C SER A 144 -11.62 -13.76 -49.04
N LEU A 145 -12.92 -14.05 -49.11
CA LEU A 145 -13.61 -15.00 -48.23
C LEU A 145 -13.80 -16.30 -49.01
N VAL A 146 -13.22 -17.38 -48.51
CA VAL A 146 -13.34 -18.71 -49.10
C VAL A 146 -14.14 -19.58 -48.14
N ILE A 147 -15.18 -20.24 -48.65
CA ILE A 147 -16.06 -21.14 -47.90
C ILE A 147 -16.07 -22.49 -48.60
N THR A 148 -15.81 -23.57 -47.87
CA THR A 148 -15.77 -24.93 -48.43
C THR A 148 -17.15 -25.38 -48.92
N ASN A 149 -18.18 -25.17 -48.09
CA ASN A 149 -19.58 -25.46 -48.39
C ASN A 149 -20.47 -24.39 -47.76
N ALA A 150 -21.49 -23.92 -48.49
CA ALA A 150 -22.43 -22.92 -47.99
C ALA A 150 -23.88 -23.34 -48.28
N GLU A 151 -24.73 -23.33 -47.25
CA GLU A 151 -26.19 -23.43 -47.37
C GLU A 151 -26.80 -22.03 -47.22
N ILE A 152 -27.37 -21.48 -48.29
CA ILE A 152 -28.00 -20.15 -48.27
C ILE A 152 -29.51 -20.29 -48.10
N ARG A 153 -30.02 -19.91 -46.92
CA ARG A 153 -31.44 -20.08 -46.57
C ARG A 153 -32.37 -19.00 -47.09
N ASN A 154 -31.86 -17.77 -47.21
CA ASN A 154 -32.69 -16.60 -47.47
C ASN A 154 -32.46 -16.00 -48.85
N LYS A 155 -31.27 -15.46 -49.09
CA LYS A 155 -30.93 -14.75 -50.31
C LYS A 155 -29.42 -14.65 -50.47
N LEU A 156 -28.90 -14.91 -51.67
CA LEU A 156 -27.54 -14.55 -52.06
C LEU A 156 -27.60 -13.35 -52.99
N SER A 157 -26.93 -12.26 -52.65
CA SER A 157 -26.90 -11.04 -53.45
C SER A 157 -25.50 -10.82 -54.02
N LEU A 158 -25.39 -10.71 -55.34
CA LEU A 158 -24.12 -10.43 -56.03
C LEU A 158 -24.21 -9.09 -56.74
N GLY A 159 -23.36 -8.13 -56.37
CA GLY A 159 -23.39 -6.80 -56.98
C GLY A 159 -22.71 -5.74 -56.14
N ASN A 160 -22.92 -4.49 -56.53
CA ASN A 160 -22.40 -3.32 -55.83
C ASN A 160 -23.29 -2.10 -56.08
N GLU A 161 -22.98 -1.02 -55.37
CA GLU A 161 -23.75 0.24 -55.40
C GLU A 161 -23.75 0.94 -56.77
N SER A 162 -22.84 0.61 -57.69
CA SER A 162 -22.79 1.24 -59.02
C SER A 162 -23.51 0.44 -60.11
N ARG A 163 -23.71 -0.87 -59.93
CA ARG A 163 -24.28 -1.78 -60.94
C ARG A 163 -25.58 -2.44 -60.51
N GLY A 164 -26.02 -2.19 -59.28
CA GLY A 164 -27.12 -2.91 -58.66
C GLY A 164 -26.73 -4.31 -58.22
N TRP A 165 -27.73 -5.09 -57.80
CA TRP A 165 -27.54 -6.43 -57.24
C TRP A 165 -28.37 -7.47 -57.98
N PHE A 166 -27.79 -8.64 -58.21
CA PHE A 166 -28.50 -9.86 -58.57
C PHE A 166 -28.82 -10.65 -57.31
N ASP A 167 -30.11 -10.71 -56.99
CA ASP A 167 -30.65 -11.42 -55.85
C ASP A 167 -31.11 -12.83 -56.27
N PHE A 168 -30.43 -13.85 -55.75
CA PHE A 168 -30.80 -15.26 -55.87
C PHE A 168 -31.69 -15.61 -54.67
N ILE A 169 -32.98 -15.82 -54.94
CA ILE A 169 -34.02 -15.99 -53.92
C ILE A 169 -34.64 -17.38 -54.06
N PRO A 170 -34.38 -18.32 -53.13
CA PRO A 170 -35.16 -19.56 -53.03
C PRO A 170 -36.62 -19.24 -52.68
N ARG A 171 -37.55 -19.87 -53.39
CA ARG A 171 -39.00 -19.74 -53.16
C ARG A 171 -39.51 -20.92 -52.35
N ALA A 172 -40.62 -20.72 -51.63
CA ALA A 172 -41.25 -21.76 -50.82
C ALA A 172 -41.67 -23.01 -51.62
N ASN A 173 -41.88 -22.88 -52.93
CA ASN A 173 -42.18 -23.99 -53.84
C ASN A 173 -40.93 -24.73 -54.37
N GLY A 174 -39.73 -24.40 -53.88
CA GLY A 174 -38.47 -25.01 -54.30
C GLY A 174 -37.82 -24.37 -55.53
N ASN A 175 -38.48 -23.42 -56.20
CA ASN A 175 -37.88 -22.76 -57.36
C ASN A 175 -36.88 -21.68 -56.94
N LEU A 176 -35.86 -21.47 -57.79
CA LEU A 176 -34.94 -20.34 -57.65
C LEU A 176 -35.41 -19.17 -58.53
N SER A 177 -35.53 -17.98 -57.93
CA SER A 177 -35.72 -16.73 -58.67
C SER A 177 -34.42 -15.95 -58.71
N ILE A 178 -34.12 -15.33 -59.84
CA ILE A 178 -33.07 -14.31 -59.96
C ILE A 178 -33.77 -12.98 -60.22
N LYS A 179 -33.55 -12.00 -59.33
CA LYS A 179 -34.12 -10.66 -59.45
C LYS A 179 -32.99 -9.64 -59.48
N TRP A 180 -32.98 -8.77 -60.48
CA TRP A 180 -32.13 -7.59 -60.44
C TRP A 180 -32.78 -6.51 -59.56
N ARG A 181 -32.00 -5.90 -58.68
CA ARG A 181 -32.40 -4.79 -57.81
C ARG A 181 -31.55 -3.57 -58.16
N ASP A 182 -32.23 -2.46 -58.40
CA ASP A 182 -31.63 -1.18 -58.79
C ASP A 182 -30.64 -0.68 -57.72
N PRO A 183 -29.49 -0.12 -58.13
CA PRO A 183 -28.53 0.51 -57.21
C PRO A 183 -29.12 1.63 -56.34
N ALA A 184 -30.18 2.31 -56.78
CA ALA A 184 -30.81 3.44 -56.08
C ALA A 184 -32.01 3.06 -55.19
N GLY A 185 -32.25 1.76 -54.94
CA GLY A 185 -33.41 1.23 -54.21
C GLY A 185 -33.12 0.66 -52.83
#